data_AF-A0A4R0D3J4-F1
#
_entry.id   AF-A0A4R0D3J4-F1
#
_cell.length_a   1.000
_cell.length_b   1.000
_cell.length_c   1.000
_cell.angle_alpha   90.00
_cell.angle_beta   90.00
_cell.angle_gamma   90.00
#
_symmetry.space_group_name_H-M   'P 1'
#
loop_
_entity.id
_entity.type
_entity.pdbx_description
1 polymer ?
#
loop_
_entity_poly.entity_id
_entity_poly.type
_entity_poly.pdbx_seq_one_letter_code
_entity_poly.pdbx_strand_id
1 'polypeptide(L)'
;METLDTSDSPQNVGFIFVRHVRACGMCTLGARRFLLANGMTSDEVRDFYQNGMTIEKFEQMFGHDALCREVINKAKEDGQEEKANSWV
;
A
#
# COMPACT_ATOMS: atom_id res chain seq x y z
N MET A 1 -21.48 -12.65 16.25
CA MET A 1 -21.29 -12.09 14.89
C MET A 1 -19.84 -11.67 14.85
N GLU A 2 -18.98 -12.60 14.42
CA GLU A 2 -17.54 -12.43 14.46
C GLU A 2 -17.15 -11.45 13.35
N THR A 3 -16.68 -10.27 13.72
CA THR A 3 -15.97 -9.37 12.82
C THR A 3 -14.64 -10.06 12.50
N LEU A 4 -14.60 -10.76 11.37
CA LEU A 4 -13.36 -11.20 10.74
C LEU A 4 -12.54 -9.95 10.42
N ASP A 5 -11.73 -9.53 11.39
CA ASP A 5 -10.68 -8.56 11.21
C ASP A 5 -9.58 -9.26 10.40
N THR A 6 -9.78 -9.33 9.08
CA THR A 6 -8.79 -9.84 8.12
C THR A 6 -7.61 -8.90 7.94
N SER A 7 -7.35 -7.98 8.89
CA SER A 7 -6.22 -7.05 8.83
C SER A 7 -4.88 -7.68 9.20
N ASP A 8 -4.88 -8.88 9.80
CA ASP A 8 -3.72 -9.51 10.44
C ASP A 8 -3.37 -10.86 9.77
N SER A 9 -3.42 -10.91 8.44
CA SER A 9 -2.94 -12.08 7.70
C SER A 9 -1.48 -11.85 7.27
N PRO A 10 -0.55 -12.79 7.54
CA PRO A 10 0.86 -12.72 7.14
C PRO A 10 1.09 -12.72 5.62
N GLN A 11 0.01 -12.61 4.85
CA GLN A 11 -0.07 -12.55 3.39
C GLN A 11 0.01 -11.09 2.87
N ASN A 12 -0.03 -10.09 3.76
CA ASN A 12 0.09 -8.67 3.41
C ASN A 12 1.54 -8.18 3.26
N VAL A 13 2.52 -9.01 3.61
CA VAL A 13 3.94 -8.72 3.42
C VAL A 13 4.24 -8.58 1.92
N GLY A 14 4.74 -7.42 1.50
CA GLY A 14 5.05 -7.17 0.09
C GLY A 14 3.94 -6.46 -0.69
N PHE A 15 2.86 -6.02 -0.03
CA PHE A 15 1.80 -5.23 -0.64
C PHE A 15 1.70 -3.81 -0.08
N ILE A 16 1.38 -2.87 -0.94
CA ILE A 16 1.03 -1.50 -0.65
C ILE A 16 -0.48 -1.38 -0.70
N PHE A 17 -1.05 -0.94 0.42
CA PHE A 17 -2.45 -0.63 0.54
C PHE A 17 -2.63 0.87 0.75
N VAL A 18 -3.89 1.30 0.60
CA VAL A 18 -4.32 2.68 0.83
C VAL A 18 -3.98 3.17 2.25
N ARG A 19 -3.93 2.26 3.23
CA ARG A 19 -3.53 2.58 4.60
C ARG A 19 -2.09 3.11 4.67
N HIS A 20 -1.16 2.54 3.91
CA HIS A 20 0.23 2.99 3.87
C HIS A 20 0.32 4.38 3.22
N VAL A 21 -0.44 4.60 2.15
CA VAL A 21 -0.56 5.92 1.49
C VAL A 21 -1.10 6.98 2.45
N ARG A 22 -2.13 6.64 3.24
CA ARG A 22 -2.69 7.54 4.26
C ARG A 22 -1.70 7.82 5.40
N ALA A 23 -0.92 6.83 5.81
CA ALA A 23 0.10 6.97 6.85
C ALA A 23 1.19 7.98 6.45
N CYS A 24 1.51 8.08 5.16
CA CYS A 24 2.44 9.08 4.61
C CYS A 24 1.79 10.45 4.34
N GLY A 25 0.59 10.72 4.86
CA GLY A 25 -0.06 12.03 4.75
C GLY A 25 -0.74 12.30 3.40
N MET A 26 -0.79 11.34 2.48
CA MET A 26 -1.60 11.48 1.28
C MET A 26 -3.08 11.22 1.56
N CYS A 27 -3.91 12.23 1.33
CA CYS A 27 -5.36 12.02 1.26
C CYS A 27 -5.70 11.13 0.05
N THR A 28 -6.70 10.26 0.19
CA THR A 28 -7.11 9.34 -0.90
C THR A 28 -7.56 10.06 -2.17
N LEU A 29 -8.10 11.27 -2.05
CA LEU A 29 -8.44 12.09 -3.22
C LEU A 29 -7.18 12.55 -3.98
N GLY A 30 -6.15 12.99 -3.23
CA GLY A 30 -4.85 13.40 -3.77
C GLY A 30 -4.09 12.22 -4.36
N ALA A 31 -4.06 11.09 -3.65
CA ALA A 31 -3.49 9.84 -4.14
C ALA A 31 -4.16 9.38 -5.42
N ARG A 32 -5.50 9.38 -5.50
CA ARG A 32 -6.22 9.03 -6.74
C ARG A 32 -5.77 9.91 -7.92
N ARG A 33 -5.71 11.23 -7.73
CA ARG A 33 -5.26 12.15 -8.79
C ARG A 33 -3.81 11.88 -9.20
N PHE A 34 -2.94 11.66 -8.22
CA PHE A 34 -1.53 11.34 -8.44
C PHE A 34 -1.36 10.04 -9.22
N LEU A 35 -2.04 8.96 -8.83
CA LEU A 35 -1.96 7.66 -9.49
C LEU A 35 -2.42 7.74 -10.95
N LEU A 36 -3.55 8.43 -11.20
CA LEU A 36 -4.06 8.66 -12.57
C LEU A 36 -3.09 9.50 -13.41
N ALA A 37 -2.49 10.55 -12.83
CA ALA A 37 -1.56 11.44 -13.53
C ALA A 37 -0.25 10.74 -13.90
N ASN A 38 0.14 9.71 -13.15
CA ASN A 38 1.37 8.95 -13.33
C ASN A 38 1.16 7.63 -14.10
N GLY A 39 0.03 7.48 -14.80
CA GLY A 39 -0.15 6.43 -15.80
C GLY A 39 -1.07 5.26 -15.42
N MET A 40 -1.62 5.23 -14.20
CA MET A 40 -2.65 4.23 -13.88
C MET A 40 -3.99 4.59 -14.52
N THR A 41 -4.70 3.57 -14.97
CA THR A 41 -6.09 3.71 -15.41
C THR A 41 -7.05 3.82 -14.22
N SER A 42 -8.26 4.32 -14.46
CA SER A 42 -9.29 4.41 -13.40
C SER A 42 -9.64 3.04 -12.82
N ASP A 43 -9.60 1.98 -13.63
CA ASP A 43 -9.86 0.62 -13.17
C ASP A 43 -8.71 0.08 -12.31
N GLU A 44 -7.45 0.32 -12.67
CA GLU A 44 -6.29 -0.05 -11.85
C GLU A 44 -6.24 0.70 -10.54
N VAL A 45 -6.63 1.98 -10.54
CA VAL A 45 -6.75 2.74 -9.30
C VAL A 45 -7.84 2.14 -8.42
N ARG A 46 -9.01 1.81 -8.98
CA ARG A 46 -10.09 1.15 -8.23
C ARG A 46 -9.61 -0.19 -7.64
N ASP A 47 -8.92 -0.99 -8.44
CA ASP A 47 -8.35 -2.27 -8.01
C ASP A 47 -7.33 -2.09 -6.88
N PHE A 48 -6.43 -1.11 -6.99
CA PHE A 48 -5.50 -0.75 -5.90
C PHE A 48 -6.22 -0.35 -4.61
N TYR A 49 -7.32 0.41 -4.70
CA TYR A 49 -8.09 0.80 -3.52
C TYR A 49 -8.78 -0.39 -2.84
N GLN A 50 -9.09 -1.45 -3.58
CA GLN A 50 -9.81 -2.63 -3.08
C GLN A 50 -8.86 -3.75 -2.63
N ASN A 51 -7.84 -4.03 -3.43
CA ASN A 51 -6.97 -5.20 -3.31
C ASN A 51 -5.51 -4.83 -2.97
N GLY A 52 -5.16 -3.55 -2.98
CA GLY A 52 -3.77 -3.11 -2.88
C GLY A 52 -2.96 -3.41 -4.14
N MET A 53 -1.63 -3.25 -4.03
CA MET A 53 -0.70 -3.51 -5.13
C MET A 53 0.62 -3.99 -4.58
N THR A 54 1.32 -4.90 -5.27
CA THR A 54 2.63 -5.34 -4.82
C THR A 54 3.64 -4.19 -4.78
N ILE A 55 4.54 -4.23 -3.79
CA ILE A 55 5.62 -3.24 -3.63
C ILE A 55 6.45 -3.15 -4.91
N GLU A 56 6.78 -4.28 -5.54
CA GLU A 56 7.53 -4.29 -6.80
C GLU A 56 6.82 -3.53 -7.92
N LYS A 57 5.51 -3.76 -8.11
CA LYS A 57 4.74 -3.08 -9.15
C LYS A 57 4.61 -1.59 -8.86
N PHE A 58 4.42 -1.22 -7.58
CA PHE A 58 4.36 0.17 -7.16
C PHE A 58 5.73 0.87 -7.28
N GLU A 59 6.82 0.18 -6.97
CA GLU A 59 8.19 0.68 -7.12
C GLU A 59 8.58 0.85 -8.60
N GLN A 60 8.16 -0.05 -9.48
CA GLN A 60 8.35 0.13 -10.92
C GLN A 60 7.63 1.36 -11.48
N MET A 61 6.41 1.65 -11.00
CA MET A 61 5.63 2.80 -11.48
C MET A 61 6.03 4.11 -10.81
N PHE A 62 6.30 4.10 -9.51
CA PHE A 62 6.45 5.31 -8.70
C PHE A 62 7.73 5.38 -7.88
N GLY A 63 8.66 4.42 -8.00
CA GLY A 63 9.91 4.38 -7.23
C GLY A 63 10.89 5.52 -7.56
N HIS A 64 10.59 6.34 -8.57
CA HIS A 64 11.30 7.57 -8.89
C HIS A 64 10.81 8.77 -8.05
N ASP A 65 9.61 8.70 -7.47
CA ASP A 65 9.02 9.76 -6.65
C ASP A 65 9.41 9.58 -5.17
N ALA A 66 9.86 10.66 -4.53
CA ALA A 66 10.34 10.64 -3.16
C ALA A 66 9.24 10.26 -2.16
N LEU A 67 8.01 10.68 -2.40
CA LEU A 67 6.88 10.43 -1.51
C LEU A 67 6.37 9.00 -1.68
N CYS A 68 6.40 8.46 -2.88
CA CYS A 68 6.12 7.04 -3.12
C CYS A 68 7.17 6.11 -2.50
N ARG A 69 8.42 6.54 -2.39
CA ARG A 69 9.45 5.81 -1.63
C ARG A 69 9.14 5.72 -0.14
N GLU A 70 8.61 6.78 0.46
CA GLU A 70 8.17 6.73 1.87
C GLU A 70 7.04 5.72 2.05
N VAL A 71 6.08 5.68 1.13
CA VAL A 71 4.99 4.67 1.14
C VAL A 71 5.54 3.25 1.01
N ILE A 72 6.52 3.03 0.12
CA ILE A 72 7.19 1.74 -0.06
C ILE A 72 7.93 1.34 1.22
N ASN A 73 8.68 2.26 1.83
CA ASN A 73 9.43 1.99 3.06
C ASN A 73 8.47 1.64 4.20
N LYS A 74 7.39 2.40 4.37
CA LYS A 74 6.38 2.11 5.40
C LYS A 74 5.73 0.74 5.19
N ALA A 75 5.42 0.38 3.94
CA ALA A 75 4.88 -0.95 3.63
C ALA A 75 5.89 -2.09 3.91
N LYS A 76 7.19 -1.84 3.69
CA LYS A 76 8.27 -2.79 4.04
C LYS A 76 8.42 -2.93 5.56
N GLU A 77 8.31 -1.84 6.31
CA GLU A 77 8.37 -1.81 7.78
C GLU A 77 7.18 -2.52 8.42
N ASP A 78 5.94 -2.20 8.01
CA ASP A 78 4.73 -2.86 8.52
C ASP A 78 4.78 -4.38 8.24
N GLY A 79 5.28 -4.79 7.08
CA GLY A 79 5.47 -6.21 6.73
C GLY A 79 6.61 -6.92 7.48
N GLN A 80 7.54 -6.17 8.09
CA GLN A 80 8.59 -6.72 8.96
C GLN A 80 8.15 -6.77 10.42
N GLU A 81 7.33 -5.82 10.87
CA GLU A 81 6.80 -5.75 12.24
C GLU A 81 5.85 -6.93 12.54
N GLU A 82 5.02 -7.35 11.56
CA GLU A 82 4.19 -8.56 11.66
C GLU A 82 5.03 -9.85 11.78
N LYS A 83 6.18 -9.94 11.10
CA LYS A 83 7.08 -11.10 11.21
C LYS A 83 7.77 -11.17 12.56
N ALA A 84 8.05 -10.03 13.19
CA ALA A 84 8.68 -9.97 14.51
C ALA A 84 7.70 -10.35 15.63
N ASN A 85 6.42 -9.98 15.50
CA ASN A 85 5.39 -10.31 16.49
C ASN A 85 4.78 -11.72 16.34
N SER A 86 4.97 -12.39 15.21
CA SER A 86 4.53 -13.79 15.01
C SER A 86 5.41 -14.84 15.75
N TRP A 87 6.46 -14.42 16.45
CA TRP A 87 7.39 -15.28 17.20
C TRP A 87 7.31 -15.11 18.73
N VAL A 88 6.27 -14.46 19.26
CA VAL A 88 6.03 -14.30 20.70
C VAL A 88 4.85 -15.16 21.16
#